data_AF-A0A924Y0I0-F1
#
_entry.id   AF-A0A924Y0I0-F1
#
_cell.length_a   1.000
_cell.length_b   1.000
_cell.length_c   1.000
_cell.angle_alpha   90.00
_cell.angle_beta   90.00
_cell.angle_gamma   90.00
#
_symmetry.space_group_name_H-M   'P 1'
#
loop_
_entity.id
_entity.type
_entity.pdbx_description
1 polymer ?
#
loop_
_entity_poly.entity_id
_entity_poly.type
_entity_poly.pdbx_seq_one_letter_code
_entity_poly.pdbx_strand_id
1 'polypeptide(L)'
;NGRWLVASNYGDGTHAAVPVGADGVLGRPTDIVTNPGKPGPNQKGGHAHSATFSKDGKFVYACDLGLDRVPVYRLDDKTGKMTLASAAAAPPGAGPRHFAVHPRLAAAYAINELNSTVTTFSRNPSTGALTTKQTSETLPREAEAERRAGRLKNSCADIHLSADGKTLYGSNRGHDSIAVFAVNARTGELTPTGHISTGGKNPRNFGLIPKTPLLLAANQDGDNILAFRHGDKAGDVPKPTGATLTVPAPVCLVAVA
;
A
#
# COMPACT_ATOMS: atom_id res chain seq x y z
N ASN A 1 11.29 13.72 -8.80
CA ASN A 1 11.71 15.10 -9.14
C ASN A 1 10.51 16.05 -9.31
N GLY A 2 9.28 15.62 -9.02
CA GLY A 2 8.08 16.46 -9.12
C GLY A 2 7.55 16.71 -10.52
N ARG A 3 8.18 16.14 -11.58
CA ARG A 3 7.83 16.40 -12.98
C ARG A 3 6.77 15.48 -13.56
N TRP A 4 6.47 14.37 -12.87
CA TRP A 4 5.56 13.35 -13.34
C TRP A 4 4.62 12.93 -12.21
N LEU A 5 3.36 12.77 -12.57
CA LEU A 5 2.32 12.10 -11.81
C LEU A 5 1.95 10.81 -12.56
N VAL A 6 1.70 9.73 -11.84
CA VAL A 6 1.11 8.51 -12.42
C VAL A 6 -0.22 8.25 -11.73
N ALA A 7 -1.30 8.31 -12.51
CA ALA A 7 -2.65 8.04 -12.04
C ALA A 7 -3.00 6.56 -12.28
N SER A 8 -3.64 5.92 -11.30
CA SER A 8 -4.17 4.56 -11.42
C SER A 8 -5.67 4.59 -11.63
N ASN A 9 -6.14 4.10 -12.77
CA ASN A 9 -7.56 4.11 -13.15
C ASN A 9 -8.17 2.75 -12.84
N TYR A 10 -8.81 2.64 -11.67
CA TYR A 10 -9.34 1.37 -11.15
C TYR A 10 -10.34 0.70 -12.09
N GLY A 11 -11.26 1.47 -12.70
CA GLY A 11 -12.32 0.93 -13.56
C GLY A 11 -11.80 0.32 -14.86
N ASP A 12 -10.72 0.87 -15.40
CA ASP A 12 -10.18 0.49 -16.72
C ASP A 12 -8.96 -0.45 -16.63
N GLY A 13 -8.37 -0.61 -15.44
CA GLY A 13 -7.14 -1.39 -15.27
C GLY A 13 -5.91 -0.73 -15.89
N THR A 14 -5.89 0.61 -15.97
CA THR A 14 -4.81 1.38 -16.63
C THR A 14 -4.05 2.31 -15.68
N HIS A 15 -2.83 2.67 -16.06
CA HIS A 15 -2.06 3.76 -15.45
C HIS A 15 -1.75 4.83 -16.49
N ALA A 16 -1.87 6.10 -16.12
CA ALA A 16 -1.60 7.24 -16.99
C ALA A 16 -0.44 8.07 -16.45
N ALA A 17 0.59 8.29 -17.27
CA ALA A 17 1.69 9.21 -16.95
C ALA A 17 1.31 10.63 -17.39
N VAL A 18 1.39 11.58 -16.46
CA VAL A 18 0.97 12.96 -16.64
C VAL A 18 2.12 13.89 -16.27
N PRO A 19 2.55 14.81 -17.15
CA PRO A 19 3.58 15.78 -16.82
C PRO A 19 3.02 16.83 -15.87
N VAL A 20 3.87 17.26 -14.93
CA VAL A 20 3.59 18.34 -13.99
C VAL A 20 4.48 19.51 -14.36
N GLY A 21 3.86 20.64 -14.68
CA GLY A 21 4.54 21.90 -14.99
C GLY A 21 5.32 22.44 -13.78
N ALA A 22 6.26 23.34 -14.05
CA ALA A 22 7.02 24.00 -12.98
C ALA A 22 6.13 24.87 -12.06
N ASP A 23 4.96 25.26 -12.56
CA ASP A 23 3.88 25.94 -11.86
C ASP A 23 2.92 24.97 -11.12
N GLY A 24 3.17 23.66 -11.20
CA GLY A 24 2.32 22.62 -10.62
C GLY A 24 1.10 22.24 -11.47
N VAL A 25 0.91 22.86 -12.64
CA VAL A 25 -0.23 22.55 -13.52
C VAL A 25 -0.02 21.21 -14.21
N LEU A 26 -1.07 20.39 -14.24
CA LEU A 26 -1.04 19.10 -14.93
C LEU A 26 -1.22 19.29 -16.44
N GLY A 27 -0.34 18.66 -17.22
CA GLY A 27 -0.52 18.55 -18.67
C GLY A 27 -1.47 17.42 -19.07
N ARG A 28 -1.51 17.12 -20.38
CA ARG A 28 -2.22 15.94 -20.89
C ARG A 28 -1.41 14.66 -20.64
N PRO A 29 -2.05 13.50 -20.45
CA PRO A 29 -1.34 12.24 -20.35
C PRO A 29 -0.43 12.01 -21.57
N THR A 30 0.83 11.68 -21.32
CA THR A 30 1.82 11.37 -22.37
C THR A 30 1.84 9.88 -22.72
N ASP A 31 1.39 9.04 -21.79
CA ASP A 31 1.31 7.60 -21.98
C ASP A 31 0.20 7.02 -21.11
N ILE A 32 -0.46 5.97 -21.61
CA ILE A 32 -1.47 5.21 -20.89
C ILE A 32 -1.17 3.73 -21.12
N VAL A 33 -0.92 3.00 -20.04
CA VAL A 33 -0.57 1.57 -20.10
C VAL A 33 -1.64 0.75 -19.41
N THR A 34 -1.99 -0.38 -20.01
CA THR A 34 -2.79 -1.43 -19.36
C THR A 34 -1.84 -2.41 -18.69
N ASN A 35 -2.16 -2.81 -17.47
CA ASN A 35 -1.38 -3.81 -16.77
C ASN A 35 -1.51 -5.18 -17.48
N PRO A 36 -0.39 -5.88 -17.77
CA PRO A 36 -0.43 -7.17 -18.44
C PRO A 36 -0.76 -8.28 -17.44
N GLY A 37 -1.58 -9.24 -17.86
CA GLY A 37 -1.87 -10.42 -17.05
C GLY A 37 -3.20 -11.06 -17.42
N LYS A 38 -3.50 -12.16 -16.73
CA LYS A 38 -4.83 -12.76 -16.72
C LYS A 38 -5.48 -12.44 -15.37
N PRO A 39 -6.81 -12.31 -15.31
CA PRO A 39 -7.50 -12.18 -14.04
C PRO A 39 -7.14 -13.32 -13.09
N GLY A 40 -6.99 -13.00 -11.81
CA GLY A 40 -6.82 -14.01 -10.78
C GLY A 40 -8.13 -14.74 -10.43
N PRO A 41 -8.08 -15.72 -9.52
CA PRO A 41 -9.26 -16.45 -9.05
C PRO A 41 -10.36 -15.51 -8.54
N ASN A 42 -11.58 -15.66 -9.09
CA ASN A 42 -12.76 -14.85 -8.75
C ASN A 42 -12.64 -13.35 -9.08
N GLN A 43 -11.66 -12.96 -9.90
CA GLN A 43 -11.52 -11.59 -10.43
C GLN A 43 -11.99 -11.55 -11.90
N LYS A 44 -12.52 -10.40 -12.35
CA LYS A 44 -13.18 -10.27 -13.66
C LYS A 44 -12.33 -9.58 -14.74
N GLY A 45 -11.24 -8.92 -14.34
CA GLY A 45 -10.45 -8.04 -15.22
C GLY A 45 -9.39 -7.30 -14.42
N GLY A 46 -8.60 -6.46 -15.08
CA GLY A 46 -7.61 -5.61 -14.41
C GLY A 46 -8.22 -4.46 -13.63
N HIS A 47 -7.64 -4.16 -12.48
CA HIS A 47 -8.04 -3.09 -11.57
C HIS A 47 -6.80 -2.41 -10.99
N ALA A 48 -6.28 -1.42 -11.72
CA ALA A 48 -5.13 -0.63 -11.33
C ALA A 48 -5.44 0.17 -10.05
N HIS A 49 -4.80 -0.18 -8.94
CA HIS A 49 -5.17 0.37 -7.63
C HIS A 49 -4.14 1.37 -7.09
N SER A 50 -2.86 1.20 -7.40
CA SER A 50 -1.84 2.21 -7.03
C SER A 50 -0.63 2.17 -7.95
N ALA A 51 0.08 3.30 -8.00
CA ALA A 51 1.36 3.48 -8.66
C ALA A 51 2.33 4.13 -7.67
N THR A 52 3.38 3.39 -7.28
CA THR A 52 4.38 3.87 -6.33
C THR A 52 5.73 4.00 -7.01
N PHE A 53 6.32 5.18 -6.96
CA PHE A 53 7.65 5.40 -7.51
C PHE A 53 8.74 4.74 -6.64
N SER A 54 9.79 4.24 -7.29
CA SER A 54 11.07 4.04 -6.60
C SER A 54 11.64 5.38 -6.12
N LYS A 55 12.48 5.34 -5.09
CA LYS A 55 13.06 6.56 -4.49
C LYS A 55 13.86 7.41 -5.49
N ASP A 56 14.47 6.79 -6.49
CA ASP A 56 15.19 7.45 -7.58
C ASP A 56 14.30 7.90 -8.75
N GLY A 57 12.99 7.63 -8.68
CA GLY A 57 11.99 8.01 -9.67
C GLY A 57 12.03 7.21 -10.98
N LYS A 58 12.91 6.21 -11.11
CA LYS A 58 13.11 5.47 -12.37
C LYS A 58 12.07 4.39 -12.63
N PHE A 59 11.51 3.81 -11.56
CA PHE A 59 10.56 2.71 -11.64
C PHE A 59 9.23 3.08 -11.00
N VAL A 60 8.15 2.55 -11.56
CA VAL A 60 6.80 2.65 -11.03
C VAL A 60 6.30 1.23 -10.72
N TYR A 61 6.01 0.99 -9.45
CA TYR A 61 5.39 -0.23 -8.94
C TYR A 61 3.87 -0.06 -9.01
N ALA A 62 3.25 -0.74 -9.96
CA ALA A 62 1.85 -0.60 -10.30
C ALA A 62 1.07 -1.79 -9.74
N CYS A 63 0.39 -1.65 -8.61
CA CYS A 63 -0.45 -2.74 -8.08
C CYS A 63 -1.72 -2.89 -8.93
N ASP A 64 -2.00 -4.13 -9.33
CA ASP A 64 -3.25 -4.49 -9.97
C ASP A 64 -4.04 -5.49 -9.11
N LEU A 65 -5.15 -5.01 -8.55
CA LEU A 65 -6.01 -5.82 -7.70
C LEU A 65 -6.63 -6.97 -8.48
N GLY A 66 -6.91 -6.81 -9.77
CA GLY A 66 -7.66 -7.78 -10.55
C GLY A 66 -6.81 -8.88 -11.20
N LEU A 67 -5.52 -8.62 -11.37
CA LEU A 67 -4.58 -9.53 -12.05
C LEU A 67 -3.63 -10.29 -11.09
N ASP A 68 -3.74 -10.09 -9.78
CA ASP A 68 -2.81 -10.60 -8.76
C ASP A 68 -1.34 -10.31 -9.06
N ARG A 69 -1.05 -9.10 -9.56
CA ARG A 69 0.29 -8.74 -10.02
C ARG A 69 0.69 -7.33 -9.61
N VAL A 70 2.00 -7.15 -9.52
CA VAL A 70 2.65 -5.85 -9.43
C VAL A 70 3.57 -5.68 -10.66
N PRO A 71 3.03 -5.20 -11.79
CA PRO A 71 3.85 -4.68 -12.88
C PRO A 71 4.83 -3.61 -12.41
N VAL A 72 6.03 -3.65 -12.98
CA VAL A 72 7.09 -2.66 -12.76
C VAL A 72 7.37 -1.99 -14.10
N TYR A 73 7.07 -0.70 -14.20
CA TYR A 73 7.36 0.10 -15.37
C TYR A 73 8.62 0.93 -15.15
N ARG A 74 9.45 1.07 -16.17
CA ARG A 74 10.49 2.10 -16.24
C ARG A 74 9.87 3.36 -16.84
N LEU A 75 9.99 4.48 -16.14
CA LEU A 75 9.56 5.79 -16.64
C LEU A 75 10.72 6.47 -17.36
N ASP A 76 10.51 6.84 -18.62
CA ASP A 76 11.40 7.75 -19.33
C ASP A 76 11.14 9.18 -18.85
N ASP A 77 12.08 9.74 -18.10
CA ASP A 77 11.93 11.04 -17.42
C ASP A 77 11.96 12.24 -18.39
N LYS A 78 12.21 12.03 -19.68
CA LYS A 78 12.14 13.08 -20.72
C LYS A 78 10.80 13.08 -21.44
N THR A 79 10.25 11.89 -21.71
CA THR A 79 9.06 11.72 -22.57
C THR A 79 7.81 11.34 -21.80
N GLY A 80 7.95 10.82 -20.57
CA GLY A 80 6.84 10.30 -19.78
C GLY A 80 6.39 8.90 -20.22
N LYS A 81 7.13 8.26 -21.13
CA LYS A 81 6.80 6.91 -21.61
C LYS A 81 7.06 5.87 -20.53
N MET A 82 6.08 5.01 -20.26
CA MET A 82 6.17 3.88 -19.34
C MET A 82 6.42 2.59 -20.12
N THR A 83 7.61 2.02 -19.95
CA THR A 83 7.95 0.72 -20.55
C THR A 83 7.93 -0.37 -19.49
N LEU A 84 7.17 -1.46 -19.73
CA LEU A 84 7.16 -2.60 -18.81
C LEU A 84 8.57 -3.20 -18.69
N ALA A 85 9.09 -3.25 -17.46
CA ALA A 85 10.39 -3.83 -17.15
C ALA A 85 10.27 -5.26 -16.61
N SER A 86 9.29 -5.50 -15.74
CA SER A 86 8.97 -6.82 -15.20
C SER A 86 7.55 -6.83 -14.61
N ALA A 87 7.05 -7.98 -14.21
CA ALA A 87 5.81 -8.08 -13.44
C ALA A 87 5.92 -9.24 -12.45
N ALA A 88 5.79 -8.95 -11.15
CA ALA A 88 5.79 -9.97 -10.11
C ALA A 88 4.38 -10.41 -9.78
N ALA A 89 4.21 -11.70 -9.47
CA ALA A 89 2.95 -12.25 -9.02
C ALA A 89 2.81 -12.11 -7.50
N ALA A 90 1.63 -11.69 -7.06
CA ALA A 90 1.14 -11.94 -5.71
C ALA A 90 0.54 -13.36 -5.65
N PRO A 91 0.24 -13.90 -4.46
CA PRO A 91 -0.50 -15.15 -4.34
C PRO A 91 -1.85 -15.08 -5.11
N PRO A 92 -2.32 -16.19 -5.70
CA PRO A 92 -3.62 -16.20 -6.38
C PRO A 92 -4.77 -15.79 -5.44
N GLY A 93 -5.64 -14.90 -5.91
CA GLY A 93 -6.77 -14.33 -5.19
C GLY A 93 -6.37 -13.31 -4.13
N ALA A 94 -5.14 -12.79 -4.16
CA ALA A 94 -4.66 -11.83 -3.16
C ALA A 94 -5.16 -10.41 -3.43
N GLY A 95 -5.14 -9.98 -4.69
CA GLY A 95 -5.51 -8.64 -5.10
C GLY A 95 -4.62 -7.55 -4.47
N PRO A 96 -3.36 -7.38 -4.94
CA PRO A 96 -2.47 -6.34 -4.44
C PRO A 96 -3.08 -4.95 -4.68
N ARG A 97 -3.08 -4.13 -3.63
CA ARG A 97 -3.81 -2.86 -3.57
C ARG A 97 -2.88 -1.65 -3.53
N HIS A 98 -2.19 -1.46 -2.42
CA HIS A 98 -1.19 -0.40 -2.20
C HIS A 98 0.20 -1.03 -2.05
N PHE A 99 1.24 -0.21 -2.27
CA PHE A 99 2.63 -0.66 -2.28
C PHE A 99 3.53 0.23 -1.41
N ALA A 100 4.52 -0.36 -0.76
CA ALA A 100 5.53 0.35 0.02
C ALA A 100 6.94 -0.13 -0.34
N VAL A 101 7.85 0.80 -0.60
CA VAL A 101 9.28 0.51 -0.86
C VAL A 101 10.06 0.77 0.41
N HIS A 102 10.89 -0.19 0.85
CA HIS A 102 11.70 0.00 2.04
C HIS A 102 12.70 1.16 1.84
N PRO A 103 12.88 2.08 2.81
CA PRO A 103 13.75 3.25 2.64
C PRO A 103 15.25 2.94 2.50
N ARG A 104 15.68 1.69 2.73
CA ARG A 104 17.10 1.28 2.91
C ARG A 104 17.38 -0.12 2.40
N LEU A 105 16.54 -1.10 2.73
CA LEU A 105 16.71 -2.47 2.27
C LEU A 105 16.26 -2.64 0.83
N ALA A 106 16.81 -3.66 0.18
CA ALA A 106 16.36 -4.18 -1.11
C ALA A 106 15.06 -4.98 -0.96
N ALA A 107 14.05 -4.39 -0.32
CA ALA A 107 12.76 -5.00 0.01
C ALA A 107 11.59 -4.06 -0.32
N ALA A 108 10.45 -4.64 -0.62
CA ALA A 108 9.20 -3.92 -0.86
C ALA A 108 7.99 -4.77 -0.48
N TYR A 109 6.83 -4.14 -0.32
CA TYR A 109 5.65 -4.75 0.27
C TYR A 109 4.40 -4.36 -0.52
N ALA A 110 3.54 -5.32 -0.83
CA ALA A 110 2.19 -5.06 -1.31
C ALA A 110 1.18 -5.52 -0.27
N ILE A 111 0.25 -4.64 0.11
CA ILE A 111 -0.91 -5.05 0.89
C ILE A 111 -1.99 -5.58 -0.05
N ASN A 112 -2.56 -6.73 0.30
CA ASN A 112 -3.46 -7.51 -0.54
C ASN A 112 -4.88 -7.38 -0.02
N GLU A 113 -5.76 -6.80 -0.83
CA GLU A 113 -7.13 -6.45 -0.45
C GLU A 113 -7.98 -7.69 -0.17
N LEU A 114 -7.92 -8.69 -1.05
CA LEU A 114 -8.95 -9.72 -1.15
C LEU A 114 -8.74 -10.87 -0.15
N ASN A 115 -7.48 -11.16 0.20
CA ASN A 115 -7.15 -12.26 1.10
C ASN A 115 -6.60 -11.81 2.47
N SER A 116 -6.61 -10.50 2.76
CA SER A 116 -6.18 -9.93 4.05
C SER A 116 -4.72 -10.21 4.42
N THR A 117 -3.80 -10.06 3.47
CA THR A 117 -2.36 -10.32 3.67
C THR A 117 -1.45 -9.18 3.22
N VAL A 118 -0.16 -9.26 3.57
CA VAL A 118 0.92 -8.49 2.95
C VAL A 118 1.86 -9.46 2.26
N THR A 119 2.21 -9.18 0.99
CA THR A 119 3.29 -9.88 0.29
C THR A 119 4.58 -9.09 0.39
N THR A 120 5.63 -9.73 0.89
CA THR A 120 7.01 -9.23 0.91
C THR A 120 7.74 -9.66 -0.36
N PHE A 121 8.45 -8.71 -0.97
CA PHE A 121 9.30 -8.92 -2.13
C PHE A 121 10.74 -8.56 -1.81
N SER A 122 11.70 -9.34 -2.32
CA SER A 122 13.04 -8.80 -2.56
C SER A 122 13.02 -7.96 -3.83
N ARG A 123 13.67 -6.79 -3.79
CA ARG A 123 13.68 -5.79 -4.86
C ARG A 123 15.09 -5.64 -5.41
N ASN A 124 15.27 -5.77 -6.72
CA ASN A 124 16.51 -5.35 -7.38
C ASN A 124 16.48 -3.82 -7.63
N PRO A 125 17.35 -3.01 -7.00
CA PRO A 125 17.30 -1.56 -7.18
C PRO A 125 17.69 -1.06 -8.57
N SER A 126 18.51 -1.80 -9.32
CA SER A 126 19.00 -1.36 -10.63
C SER A 126 18.03 -1.66 -11.76
N THR A 127 17.23 -2.74 -11.63
CA THR A 127 16.24 -3.14 -12.64
C THR A 127 14.80 -2.90 -12.20
N GLY A 128 14.59 -2.58 -10.93
CA GLY A 128 13.26 -2.47 -10.32
C GLY A 128 12.58 -3.82 -10.07
N ALA A 129 13.12 -4.94 -10.56
CA ALA A 129 12.47 -6.24 -10.51
C ALA A 129 12.16 -6.70 -9.08
N LEU A 130 11.03 -7.39 -8.93
CA LEU A 130 10.54 -7.92 -7.66
C LEU A 130 10.55 -9.46 -7.69
N THR A 131 10.91 -10.08 -6.57
CA THR A 131 10.78 -11.53 -6.36
C THR A 131 10.05 -11.77 -5.06
N THR A 132 8.94 -12.50 -5.12
CA THR A 132 8.11 -12.84 -3.96
C THR A 132 8.90 -13.65 -2.94
N LYS A 133 8.80 -13.30 -1.66
CA LYS A 133 9.53 -13.93 -0.55
C LYS A 133 8.61 -14.54 0.49
N GLN A 134 7.68 -13.74 1.00
CA GLN A 134 6.83 -14.10 2.13
C GLN A 134 5.43 -13.55 1.90
N THR A 135 4.43 -14.23 2.43
CA THR A 135 3.09 -13.67 2.62
C THR A 135 2.75 -13.74 4.11
N SER A 136 2.32 -12.63 4.69
CA SER A 136 2.00 -12.50 6.11
C SER A 136 0.54 -12.08 6.29
N GLU A 137 -0.17 -12.75 7.19
CA GLU A 137 -1.56 -12.42 7.52
C GLU A 137 -1.64 -11.08 8.26
N THR A 138 -2.68 -10.31 8.00
CA THR A 138 -2.92 -9.00 8.64
C THR A 138 -3.97 -9.08 9.75
N LEU A 139 -4.63 -10.23 9.90
CA LEU A 139 -5.65 -10.47 10.91
C LEU A 139 -5.08 -11.34 12.03
N PRO A 140 -5.56 -11.19 13.28
CA PRO A 140 -5.37 -12.19 14.31
C PRO A 140 -5.88 -13.56 13.84
N ARG A 141 -5.27 -14.64 14.33
CA ARG A 141 -5.63 -16.03 13.96
C ARG A 141 -7.12 -16.32 14.02
N GLU A 142 -7.80 -15.84 15.05
CA GLU A 142 -9.24 -16.04 15.23
C GLU A 142 -10.06 -15.31 14.17
N ALA A 143 -9.78 -14.03 13.93
CA ALA A 143 -10.43 -13.23 12.89
C ALA A 143 -10.15 -13.79 11.47
N GLU A 144 -8.95 -14.31 11.21
CA GLU A 144 -8.64 -14.97 9.94
C GLU A 144 -9.45 -16.27 9.78
N ALA A 145 -9.65 -17.04 10.85
CA ALA A 145 -10.51 -18.22 10.81
C ALA A 145 -11.98 -17.86 10.51
N GLU A 146 -12.48 -16.79 11.12
CA GLU A 146 -13.82 -16.24 10.83
C GLU A 146 -13.94 -15.77 9.38
N ARG A 147 -12.90 -15.12 8.85
CA ARG A 147 -12.85 -14.66 7.45
C ARG A 147 -12.89 -15.83 6.48
N ARG A 148 -12.09 -16.87 6.72
CA ARG A 148 -12.08 -18.10 5.90
C ARG A 148 -13.41 -18.84 5.95
N ALA A 149 -14.10 -18.81 7.09
CA ALA A 149 -15.44 -19.37 7.24
C ALA A 149 -16.55 -18.50 6.62
N GLY A 150 -16.22 -17.34 6.03
CA GLY A 150 -17.19 -16.42 5.44
C GLY A 150 -18.04 -15.64 6.47
N ARG A 151 -17.68 -15.71 7.76
CA ARG A 151 -18.39 -15.04 8.87
C ARG A 151 -17.86 -13.64 9.16
N LEU A 152 -16.62 -13.35 8.75
CA LEU A 152 -16.05 -12.00 8.76
C LEU A 152 -15.77 -11.53 7.32
N LYS A 153 -16.37 -10.42 6.92
CA LYS A 153 -15.96 -9.70 5.70
C LYS A 153 -14.80 -8.78 6.09
N ASN A 154 -13.64 -9.00 5.49
CA ASN A 154 -12.49 -8.13 5.68
C ASN A 154 -11.80 -7.85 4.35
N SER A 155 -11.35 -6.61 4.17
CA SER A 155 -10.49 -6.24 3.05
C SER A 155 -9.42 -5.25 3.48
N CYS A 156 -8.17 -5.52 3.13
CA CYS A 156 -7.10 -4.57 3.46
C CYS A 156 -7.24 -3.27 2.65
N ALA A 157 -6.65 -2.17 3.15
CA ALA A 157 -6.62 -0.91 2.41
C ALA A 157 -5.20 -0.35 2.26
N ASP A 158 -4.66 0.25 3.30
CA ASP A 158 -3.47 1.09 3.18
C ASP A 158 -2.24 0.46 3.83
N ILE A 159 -1.05 0.90 3.43
CA ILE A 159 0.22 0.35 3.89
C ILE A 159 1.28 1.45 4.02
N HIS A 160 1.95 1.50 5.17
CA HIS A 160 3.02 2.46 5.43
C HIS A 160 4.15 1.84 6.22
N LEU A 161 5.38 2.26 5.92
CA LEU A 161 6.56 1.97 6.73
C LEU A 161 6.85 3.13 7.67
N SER A 162 7.34 2.83 8.87
CA SER A 162 8.01 3.82 9.71
C SER A 162 9.16 4.48 8.94
N ALA A 163 9.51 5.72 9.30
CA ALA A 163 10.57 6.47 8.60
C ALA A 163 11.93 5.75 8.60
N ASP A 164 12.22 4.99 9.66
CA ASP A 164 13.42 4.15 9.76
C ASP A 164 13.29 2.78 9.07
N GLY A 165 12.09 2.42 8.61
CA GLY A 165 11.76 1.17 7.95
C GLY A 165 11.68 -0.05 8.86
N LYS A 166 11.76 0.11 10.19
CA LYS A 166 11.74 -1.01 11.13
C LYS A 166 10.36 -1.60 11.39
N THR A 167 9.30 -0.84 11.13
CA THR A 167 7.92 -1.26 11.36
C THR A 167 7.09 -1.02 10.11
N LEU A 168 6.31 -2.01 9.72
CA LEU A 168 5.30 -1.90 8.67
C LEU A 168 3.92 -1.91 9.31
N TYR A 169 3.03 -1.06 8.81
CA TYR A 169 1.64 -0.95 9.20
C TYR A 169 0.74 -1.28 8.01
N GLY A 170 -0.39 -1.95 8.24
CA GLY A 170 -1.39 -2.21 7.21
C GLY A 170 -2.81 -2.09 7.76
N SER A 171 -3.74 -1.44 7.06
CA SER A 171 -5.11 -1.28 7.55
C SER A 171 -6.06 -2.36 7.04
N ASN A 172 -7.02 -2.74 7.89
CA ASN A 172 -8.07 -3.73 7.65
C ASN A 172 -9.45 -3.09 7.79
N ARG A 173 -10.26 -3.16 6.72
CA ARG A 173 -11.66 -2.72 6.69
C ARG A 173 -12.56 -3.91 6.99
N GLY A 174 -13.40 -3.82 8.01
CA GLY A 174 -14.21 -4.92 8.53
C GLY A 174 -13.72 -5.42 9.88
N HIS A 175 -12.42 -5.76 10.02
CA HIS A 175 -11.79 -5.91 11.34
C HIS A 175 -11.45 -4.56 12.00
N ASP A 176 -11.52 -3.47 11.22
CA ASP A 176 -11.41 -2.07 11.67
C ASP A 176 -10.17 -1.78 12.51
N SER A 177 -9.02 -2.26 12.01
CA SER A 177 -7.75 -2.23 12.73
C SER A 177 -6.56 -1.84 11.85
N ILE A 178 -5.48 -1.38 12.48
CA ILE A 178 -4.14 -1.36 11.90
C ILE A 178 -3.37 -2.60 12.38
N ALA A 179 -2.94 -3.45 11.47
CA ALA A 179 -1.97 -4.52 11.69
C ALA A 179 -0.55 -3.95 11.76
N VAL A 180 0.28 -4.50 12.64
CA VAL A 180 1.64 -4.03 12.91
C VAL A 180 2.61 -5.18 12.75
N PHE A 181 3.68 -4.94 11.99
CA PHE A 181 4.72 -5.92 11.74
C PHE A 181 6.10 -5.34 12.07
N ALA A 182 6.93 -6.12 12.76
CA ALA A 182 8.37 -5.87 12.81
C ALA A 182 9.02 -6.31 11.50
N VAL A 183 9.91 -5.46 10.96
CA VAL A 183 10.67 -5.74 9.74
C VAL A 183 12.04 -6.32 10.12
N ASN A 184 12.36 -7.49 9.59
CA ASN A 184 13.68 -8.08 9.74
C ASN A 184 14.74 -7.21 9.04
N ALA A 185 15.70 -6.68 9.81
CA ALA A 185 16.69 -5.74 9.31
C ALA A 185 17.66 -6.32 8.25
N ARG A 186 17.70 -7.64 8.06
CA ARG A 186 18.54 -8.32 7.06
C ARG A 186 17.74 -8.79 5.85
N THR A 187 16.61 -9.45 6.08
CA THR A 187 15.84 -10.11 5.02
C THR A 187 14.69 -9.25 4.50
N GLY A 188 14.24 -8.25 5.26
CA GLY A 188 13.05 -7.46 4.97
C GLY A 188 11.74 -8.22 5.25
N GLU A 189 11.79 -9.46 5.74
CA GLU A 189 10.62 -10.25 6.10
C GLU A 189 9.88 -9.67 7.30
N LEU A 190 8.58 -9.96 7.37
CA LEU A 190 7.65 -9.41 8.34
C LEU A 190 7.34 -10.42 9.43
N THR A 191 7.41 -9.96 10.68
CA THR A 191 6.88 -10.69 11.85
C THR A 191 5.67 -9.93 12.37
N PRO A 192 4.46 -10.51 12.39
CA PRO A 192 3.30 -9.88 13.01
C PRO A 192 3.56 -9.66 14.50
N THR A 193 3.31 -8.44 14.97
CA THR A 193 3.56 -8.03 16.36
C THR A 193 2.31 -7.56 17.10
N GLY A 194 1.22 -7.35 16.36
CA GLY A 194 -0.09 -7.08 16.95
C GLY A 194 -0.99 -6.27 16.02
N HIS A 195 -2.12 -5.85 16.56
CA HIS A 195 -3.12 -5.06 15.87
C HIS A 195 -3.67 -4.02 16.85
N ILE A 196 -4.14 -2.90 16.33
CA ILE A 196 -4.82 -1.88 17.14
C ILE A 196 -6.13 -1.49 16.47
N SER A 197 -7.22 -1.44 17.24
CA SER A 197 -8.51 -0.92 16.77
C SER A 197 -8.36 0.54 16.37
N THR A 198 -8.99 0.91 15.26
CA THR A 198 -8.96 2.28 14.74
C THR A 198 -9.99 3.21 15.38
N GLY A 199 -10.81 2.69 16.31
CA GLY A 199 -11.83 3.48 17.02
C GLY A 199 -12.92 4.05 16.10
N GLY A 200 -13.14 3.41 14.96
CA GLY A 200 -14.17 3.74 13.97
C GLY A 200 -14.38 2.55 13.05
N LYS A 201 -14.93 2.78 11.85
CA LYS A 201 -15.23 1.73 10.87
C LYS A 201 -14.56 2.00 9.53
N ASN A 202 -14.09 0.92 8.89
CA ASN A 202 -13.46 0.93 7.58
C ASN A 202 -12.30 1.94 7.45
N PRO A 203 -11.17 1.72 8.16
CA PRO A 203 -9.97 2.54 8.06
C PRO A 203 -9.34 2.44 6.67
N ARG A 204 -9.81 3.30 5.75
CA ARG A 204 -9.43 3.26 4.33
C ARG A 204 -8.02 3.81 4.08
N ASN A 205 -7.57 4.71 4.95
CA ASN A 205 -6.25 5.29 4.90
C ASN A 205 -5.77 5.62 6.31
N PHE A 206 -4.46 5.65 6.49
CA PHE A 206 -3.84 6.22 7.67
C PHE A 206 -2.55 6.93 7.26
N GLY A 207 -2.04 7.81 8.11
CA GLY A 207 -0.83 8.58 7.84
C GLY A 207 0.12 8.57 9.03
N LEU A 208 1.42 8.41 8.77
CA LEU A 208 2.48 8.66 9.73
C LEU A 208 2.92 10.12 9.61
N ILE A 209 2.89 10.85 10.72
CA ILE A 209 3.24 12.27 10.74
C ILE A 209 4.76 12.42 10.91
N PRO A 210 5.49 12.96 9.91
CA PRO A 210 6.95 13.03 9.94
C PRO A 210 7.47 13.78 11.17
N LYS A 211 8.59 13.32 11.72
CA LYS A 211 9.27 13.91 12.90
C LYS A 211 8.44 13.95 14.18
N THR A 212 7.32 13.22 14.22
CA THR A 212 6.51 13.01 15.41
C THR A 212 6.27 11.52 15.61
N PRO A 213 5.86 11.08 16.81
CA PRO A 213 5.46 9.69 17.03
C PRO A 213 3.98 9.45 16.67
N LEU A 214 3.36 10.29 15.84
CA LEU A 214 1.92 10.23 15.57
C LEU A 214 1.59 9.42 14.32
N LEU A 215 0.61 8.53 14.49
CA LEU A 215 -0.12 7.87 13.41
C LEU A 215 -1.58 8.32 13.48
N LEU A 216 -2.17 8.71 12.36
CA LEU A 216 -3.58 9.08 12.27
C LEU A 216 -4.33 8.06 11.41
N ALA A 217 -5.42 7.47 11.91
CA ALA A 217 -6.26 6.55 11.13
C ALA A 217 -7.55 7.25 10.69
N ALA A 218 -7.83 7.25 9.39
CA ALA A 218 -9.05 7.80 8.80
C ALA A 218 -10.08 6.69 8.56
N ASN A 219 -11.16 6.73 9.33
CA ASN A 219 -12.23 5.73 9.32
C ASN A 219 -13.36 6.21 8.41
N GLN A 220 -13.42 5.68 7.19
CA GLN A 220 -14.36 6.13 6.16
C GLN A 220 -15.81 6.04 6.65
N ASP A 221 -16.21 4.92 7.24
CA ASP A 221 -17.61 4.68 7.61
C ASP A 221 -17.87 4.98 9.10
N GLY A 222 -16.85 5.48 9.80
CA GLY A 222 -16.95 5.98 11.18
C GLY A 222 -17.00 7.50 11.29
N ASP A 223 -16.84 8.22 10.17
CA ASP A 223 -16.78 9.68 10.10
C ASP A 223 -15.79 10.31 11.11
N ASN A 224 -14.67 9.62 11.36
CA ASN A 224 -13.68 10.09 12.31
C ASN A 224 -12.23 9.79 11.90
N ILE A 225 -11.33 10.60 12.44
CA ILE A 225 -9.89 10.40 12.45
C ILE A 225 -9.45 10.23 13.90
N LEU A 226 -8.82 9.10 14.24
CA LEU A 226 -8.25 8.86 15.56
C LEU A 226 -6.73 8.93 15.52
N ALA A 227 -6.14 9.66 16.49
CA ALA A 227 -4.69 9.76 16.64
C ALA A 227 -4.12 8.71 17.60
N PHE A 228 -3.01 8.11 17.19
CA PHE A 228 -2.25 7.12 17.92
C PHE A 228 -0.81 7.60 18.11
N ARG A 229 -0.16 7.13 19.17
CA ARG A 229 1.28 7.26 19.38
C ARG A 229 1.95 5.93 19.07
N HIS A 230 2.78 5.87 18.04
CA HIS A 230 3.61 4.69 17.76
C HIS A 230 4.88 4.69 18.61
N GLY A 231 5.46 3.51 18.85
CA GLY A 231 6.71 3.36 19.59
C GLY A 231 7.96 3.50 18.71
N ASP A 232 9.12 3.36 19.36
CA ASP A 232 10.44 3.49 18.74
C ASP A 232 11.09 2.14 18.40
N LYS A 233 10.58 1.04 18.98
CA LYS A 233 11.06 -0.31 18.70
C LYS A 233 10.32 -0.91 17.51
N ALA A 234 11.01 -1.81 16.82
CA ALA A 234 10.44 -2.54 15.69
C ALA A 234 9.19 -3.31 16.13
N GLY A 235 8.06 -3.05 15.48
CA GLY A 235 6.79 -3.73 15.77
C GLY A 235 6.04 -3.21 17.01
N ASP A 236 6.45 -2.10 17.63
CA ASP A 236 5.67 -1.50 18.72
C ASP A 236 4.25 -1.16 18.27
N VAL A 237 3.26 -1.77 18.92
CA VAL A 237 1.84 -1.52 18.64
C VAL A 237 1.47 -0.10 19.08
N PRO A 238 0.93 0.75 18.18
CA PRO A 238 0.52 2.11 18.54
C PRO A 238 -0.54 2.14 19.63
N LYS A 239 -0.48 3.15 20.49
CA LYS A 239 -1.46 3.37 21.56
C LYS A 239 -2.38 4.55 21.20
N PRO A 240 -3.70 4.43 21.40
CA PRO A 240 -4.61 5.55 21.14
C PRO A 240 -4.27 6.71 22.08
N THR A 241 -4.31 7.93 21.55
CA THR A 241 -4.10 9.14 22.35
C THR A 241 -5.39 9.65 22.99
N GLY A 242 -6.54 9.16 22.51
CA GLY A 242 -7.86 9.70 22.83
C GLY A 242 -8.26 10.92 21.99
N ALA A 243 -7.31 11.53 21.26
CA ALA A 243 -7.62 12.66 20.38
C ALA A 243 -8.30 12.17 19.09
N THR A 244 -9.52 12.64 18.87
CA THR A 244 -10.35 12.31 17.71
C THR A 244 -10.82 13.58 17.02
N LEU A 245 -10.97 13.50 15.70
CA LEU A 245 -11.58 14.54 14.87
C LEU A 245 -12.75 13.94 14.11
N THR A 246 -13.91 14.58 14.14
CA THR A 246 -15.04 14.20 13.28
C THR A 246 -14.84 14.81 11.89
N VAL A 247 -14.75 13.96 10.88
CA VAL A 247 -14.63 14.33 9.48
C VAL A 247 -15.50 13.37 8.70
N PRO A 248 -16.47 13.82 7.88
CA PRO A 248 -17.27 12.92 7.08
C PRO A 248 -16.43 12.15 6.06
N ALA A 249 -16.59 10.82 6.01
CA ALA A 249 -15.96 9.91 5.07
C ALA A 249 -14.48 10.20 4.74
N PRO A 250 -13.57 10.25 5.72
CA PRO A 250 -12.17 10.56 5.47
C PRO A 250 -11.49 9.36 4.83
N VAL A 251 -10.87 9.56 3.66
CA VAL A 251 -10.27 8.47 2.85
C VAL A 251 -8.83 8.70 2.44
N CYS A 252 -8.24 9.85 2.77
CA CYS A 252 -6.86 10.19 2.44
C CYS A 252 -6.30 11.21 3.43
N LEU A 253 -5.13 10.92 4.00
CA LEU A 253 -4.36 11.78 4.88
C LEU A 253 -2.97 11.97 4.25
N VAL A 254 -2.57 13.22 4.08
CA VAL A 254 -1.24 13.58 3.59
C VAL A 254 -0.66 14.59 4.55
N ALA A 255 0.50 14.26 5.13
CA ALA A 255 1.25 15.21 5.93
C ALA A 255 1.96 16.20 4.99
N VAL A 256 1.68 17.49 5.17
CA VAL A 256 2.40 18.59 4.50
C VAL A 256 3.42 19.17 5.48
N ALA A 257 4.61 19.47 4.99
CA ALA A 257 5.72 20.05 5.76
C ALA A 257 5.87 21.54 5.46
#